data_AF-G7JB04-F1
#
_entry.id   AF-G7JB04-F1
#
_cell.length_a   1.000
_cell.length_b   1.000
_cell.length_c   1.000
_cell.angle_alpha   90.00
_cell.angle_beta   90.00
_cell.angle_gamma   90.00
#
_symmetry.space_group_name_H-M   'P 1'
#
loop_
_entity.id
_entity.type
_entity.pdbx_description
1 polymer ?
#
loop_
_entity_poly.entity_id
_entity_poly.type
_entity_poly.pdbx_seq_one_letter_code
_entity_poly.pdbx_strand_id
1 'polypeptide(L)'
;MYSSPPPPRKLTSFTRRTHAPCLRKKKPTDSSSRVKKYRTMANIMARAKYAVVEKEDYSDCMCERCGSGEQPEELLLCDKCDKGFHMKCLRPILARVPIGSWICPKCCFELERLKSK
;
A
#
# COMPACT_ATOMS: atom_id res chain seq x y z
N MET A 1 20.48 15.88 43.84
CA MET A 1 20.73 17.20 43.21
C MET A 1 20.38 17.05 41.74
N TYR A 2 19.20 17.54 41.34
CA TYR A 2 18.68 17.36 39.98
C TYR A 2 19.27 18.45 39.08
N SER A 3 20.21 18.07 38.22
CA SER A 3 20.81 19.00 37.27
C SER A 3 19.89 19.15 36.06
N SER A 4 19.28 20.34 35.93
CA SER A 4 18.47 20.72 34.76
C SER A 4 19.30 20.70 33.47
N PRO A 5 18.72 20.30 32.32
CA PRO A 5 19.41 20.36 31.03
C PRO A 5 19.48 21.79 30.48
N PRO A 6 20.50 22.13 29.68
CA PRO A 6 20.69 23.47 29.13
C PRO A 6 19.69 23.78 27.99
N PRO A 7 19.40 25.07 27.71
CA PRO A 7 18.43 25.45 26.68
C PRO A 7 18.99 25.23 25.25
N PRO A 8 18.11 25.03 24.26
CA PRO A 8 18.52 24.79 22.88
C PRO A 8 19.09 26.07 22.24
N ARG A 9 20.21 25.92 21.53
CA ARG A 9 20.82 27.00 20.73
C ARG A 9 19.94 27.28 19.51
N LYS A 10 19.52 28.53 19.33
CA LYS A 10 18.77 28.98 18.15
C LYS A 10 19.70 28.93 16.93
N LEU A 11 19.38 28.06 15.97
CA LEU A 11 20.01 28.07 14.66
C LEU A 11 19.47 29.30 13.90
N THR A 12 20.23 30.39 13.89
CA THR A 12 19.90 31.56 13.08
C THR A 12 19.99 31.14 11.61
N SER A 13 18.85 31.10 10.93
CA SER A 13 18.79 30.87 9.49
C SER A 13 19.48 32.02 8.75
N PHE A 14 20.75 31.84 8.40
CA PHE A 14 21.40 32.67 7.40
C PHE A 14 20.82 32.30 6.03
N THR A 15 19.61 32.79 5.73
CA THR A 15 19.11 32.85 4.36
C THR A 15 19.99 33.85 3.60
N ARG A 16 21.12 33.38 3.08
CA ARG A 16 21.78 34.04 1.95
C ARG A 16 20.81 33.95 0.78
N ARG A 17 19.99 34.99 0.68
CA ARG A 17 19.05 35.24 -0.40
C ARG A 17 19.89 35.51 -1.64
N THR A 18 20.20 34.47 -2.40
CA THR A 18 20.79 34.65 -3.73
C THR A 18 19.75 35.41 -4.55
N HIS A 19 20.13 36.61 -5.02
CA HIS A 19 19.30 37.37 -5.95
C HIS A 19 19.27 36.62 -7.28
N ALA A 20 18.26 35.78 -7.48
CA ALA A 20 17.94 35.29 -8.80
C ALA A 20 17.60 36.51 -9.70
N PRO A 21 18.17 36.64 -10.91
CA PRO A 21 17.83 37.74 -11.80
C PRO A 21 16.33 37.70 -12.07
N CYS A 22 15.64 38.81 -11.79
CA CYS A 22 14.22 38.93 -12.10
C CYS A 22 14.04 38.77 -13.61
N LEU A 23 13.52 37.61 -14.03
CA LEU A 23 13.04 37.42 -15.39
C LEU A 23 11.96 38.49 -15.64
N ARG A 24 12.26 39.42 -16.56
CA ARG A 24 11.32 40.42 -17.05
C ARG A 24 9.99 39.74 -17.37
N LYS A 25 8.91 40.20 -16.73
CA LYS A 25 7.54 39.84 -17.10
C LYS A 25 7.30 40.28 -18.55
N LYS A 26 7.39 39.37 -19.51
CA LYS A 26 6.88 39.62 -20.87
C LYS A 26 5.35 39.63 -20.80
N LYS A 27 4.74 40.73 -21.25
CA LYS A 27 3.27 40.89 -21.41
C LYS A 27 2.72 39.72 -22.24
N PRO A 28 1.50 39.22 -21.95
CA PRO A 28 0.88 38.20 -22.78
C PRO A 28 0.31 38.87 -24.03
N THR A 29 1.03 38.76 -25.14
CA THR A 29 0.47 38.98 -26.48
C THR A 29 0.35 37.62 -27.15
N ASP A 30 -0.90 37.17 -27.21
CA ASP A 30 -1.55 36.38 -28.25
C ASP A 30 -0.76 35.33 -29.06
N SER A 31 -1.40 34.17 -29.19
CA SER A 31 -1.20 33.18 -30.28
C SER A 31 0.16 32.45 -30.40
N SER A 32 0.38 31.42 -29.57
CA SER A 32 0.94 30.13 -30.05
C SER A 32 0.94 29.11 -28.91
N SER A 33 0.24 28.01 -29.12
CA SER A 33 -0.06 26.97 -28.15
C SER A 33 1.21 26.29 -27.62
N ARG A 34 1.60 26.60 -26.38
CA ARG A 34 2.35 25.63 -25.56
C ARG A 34 1.47 24.38 -25.47
N VAL A 35 1.80 23.33 -26.20
CA VAL A 35 1.13 22.03 -26.08
C VAL A 35 1.23 21.63 -24.62
N LYS A 36 0.11 21.73 -23.89
CA LYS A 36 0.07 21.35 -22.49
C LYS A 36 0.37 19.86 -22.45
N LYS A 37 1.52 19.50 -21.89
CA LYS A 37 1.97 18.10 -21.76
C LYS A 37 0.95 17.21 -21.03
N TYR A 38 0.08 17.82 -20.22
CA TYR A 38 -0.95 17.13 -19.45
C TYR A 38 -2.35 17.69 -19.75
N ARG A 39 -3.35 16.80 -19.73
CA ARG A 39 -4.77 17.16 -19.82
C ARG A 39 -5.21 17.85 -18.54
N THR A 40 -6.19 18.74 -18.65
CA THR A 40 -6.80 19.38 -17.47
C THR A 40 -7.57 18.35 -16.67
N MET A 41 -7.72 18.57 -15.35
CA MET A 41 -8.49 17.67 -14.50
C MET A 41 -9.92 17.50 -15.01
N ALA A 42 -10.58 18.58 -15.46
CA ALA A 42 -11.89 18.51 -16.08
C ALA A 42 -11.93 17.62 -17.33
N ASN A 43 -10.90 17.67 -18.18
CA ASN A 43 -10.82 16.83 -19.38
C ASN A 43 -10.56 15.36 -19.04
N ILE A 44 -9.81 15.08 -17.97
CA ILE A 44 -9.58 13.72 -17.46
C ILE A 44 -10.90 13.17 -16.92
N MET A 45 -11.62 13.90 -16.07
CA MET A 45 -12.88 13.43 -15.50
C MET A 45 -13.98 13.24 -16.56
N ALA A 46 -14.00 14.07 -17.61
CA ALA A 46 -14.98 13.96 -18.69
C ALA A 46 -14.72 12.78 -19.67
N ARG A 47 -13.51 12.22 -19.70
CA ARG A 47 -13.09 11.26 -20.74
C ARG A 47 -12.53 9.95 -20.19
N ALA A 48 -12.01 9.95 -18.97
CA ALA A 48 -11.54 8.74 -18.33
C ALA A 48 -12.74 7.84 -18.06
N LYS A 49 -12.66 6.59 -18.50
CA LYS A 49 -13.62 5.57 -18.10
C LYS A 49 -13.41 5.34 -16.61
N TYR A 50 -14.45 5.48 -15.80
CA TYR A 50 -14.39 5.00 -14.43
C TYR A 50 -14.20 3.48 -14.52
N ALA A 51 -13.14 2.96 -13.90
CA ALA A 51 -13.04 1.53 -13.69
C ALA A 51 -13.93 1.23 -12.48
N VAL A 52 -15.21 0.92 -12.71
CA VAL A 52 -15.94 0.08 -11.75
C VAL A 52 -15.28 -1.28 -11.93
N VAL A 53 -14.43 -1.62 -10.97
CA VAL A 53 -14.04 -3.02 -10.79
C VAL A 53 -15.30 -3.66 -10.24
N GLU A 54 -16.08 -4.28 -11.13
CA GLU A 54 -17.14 -5.23 -10.78
C GLU A 54 -16.55 -6.14 -9.68
N LYS A 55 -17.21 -6.22 -8.53
CA LYS A 55 -16.68 -6.82 -7.29
C LYS A 55 -16.89 -8.33 -7.32
N GLU A 56 -16.74 -8.93 -8.49
CA GLU A 56 -16.90 -10.35 -8.71
C GLU A 56 -15.49 -10.98 -8.73
N ASP A 57 -15.39 -12.24 -8.33
CA ASP A 57 -14.22 -13.13 -8.47
C ASP A 57 -13.34 -13.40 -7.23
N TYR A 58 -13.65 -12.90 -6.03
CA TYR A 58 -13.07 -13.51 -4.80
C TYR A 58 -13.80 -14.80 -4.36
N SER A 59 -14.86 -15.18 -5.09
CA SER A 59 -15.69 -16.35 -4.77
C SER A 59 -15.00 -17.70 -4.99
N ASP A 60 -13.86 -17.73 -5.69
CA ASP A 60 -13.13 -18.98 -6.00
C ASP A 60 -12.16 -19.41 -4.90
N CYS A 61 -11.98 -18.60 -3.86
CA CYS A 61 -11.08 -18.92 -2.75
C CYS A 61 -11.76 -19.88 -1.75
N MET A 62 -11.52 -21.18 -1.92
CA MET A 62 -12.05 -22.21 -1.02
C MET A 62 -11.09 -22.52 0.14
N CYS A 63 -11.66 -22.81 1.31
CA CYS A 63 -10.89 -23.30 2.45
C CYS A 63 -10.48 -24.77 2.24
N GLU A 64 -9.18 -25.05 2.24
CA GLU A 64 -8.63 -26.41 2.07
C GLU A 64 -9.03 -27.40 3.18
N ARG A 65 -9.50 -26.90 4.33
CA ARG A 65 -9.87 -27.74 5.48
C ARG A 65 -11.32 -28.22 5.41
N CYS A 66 -12.25 -27.36 5.02
CA CYS A 66 -13.68 -27.67 4.97
C CYS A 66 -14.25 -27.74 3.55
N GLY A 67 -13.48 -27.36 2.53
CA GLY A 67 -13.90 -27.35 1.13
C GLY A 67 -14.93 -26.30 0.77
N SER A 68 -15.23 -25.36 1.69
CA SER A 68 -16.24 -24.31 1.52
C SER A 68 -15.56 -22.95 1.34
N GLY A 69 -16.17 -22.08 0.53
CA GLY A 69 -15.80 -20.67 0.37
C GLY A 69 -16.65 -19.71 1.24
N GLU A 70 -17.39 -20.24 2.22
CA GLU A 70 -18.22 -19.44 3.11
C GLU A 70 -17.39 -18.61 4.09
N GLN A 71 -17.81 -17.36 4.38
CA GLN A 71 -17.07 -16.40 5.23
C GLN A 71 -15.68 -16.03 4.65
N PRO A 72 -15.64 -15.45 3.43
CA PRO A 72 -14.40 -15.01 2.81
C PRO A 72 -13.64 -13.96 3.64
N GLU A 73 -14.34 -13.23 4.53
CA GLU A 73 -13.73 -12.24 5.43
C GLU A 73 -12.80 -12.88 6.48
N GLU A 74 -12.98 -14.16 6.77
CA GLU A 74 -12.19 -14.92 7.75
C GLU A 74 -11.27 -15.96 7.10
N LEU A 75 -11.19 -15.95 5.77
CA LEU A 75 -10.31 -16.82 5.00
C LEU A 75 -8.90 -16.22 4.93
N LEU A 76 -7.91 -16.94 5.45
CA LEU A 76 -6.50 -16.57 5.35
C LEU A 76 -5.85 -17.29 4.16
N LEU A 77 -5.01 -16.56 3.42
CA LEU A 77 -4.17 -17.13 2.36
C LEU A 77 -2.77 -17.40 2.88
N CYS A 78 -2.21 -18.55 2.50
CA CYS A 78 -0.83 -18.92 2.82
C CYS A 78 0.16 -18.26 1.85
N ASP A 79 1.12 -17.49 2.35
CA ASP A 79 2.10 -16.78 1.49
C ASP A 79 3.05 -17.69 0.69
N LYS A 80 3.04 -19.01 0.94
CA LYS A 80 3.88 -19.98 0.22
C LYS A 80 3.14 -20.77 -0.86
N CYS A 81 1.83 -20.94 -0.75
CA CYS A 81 1.07 -21.81 -1.66
C CYS A 81 -0.28 -21.25 -2.08
N ASP A 82 -0.60 -20.01 -1.68
CA ASP A 82 -1.80 -19.26 -2.01
C ASP A 82 -3.14 -19.97 -1.72
N LYS A 83 -3.09 -21.02 -0.90
CA LYS A 83 -4.27 -21.79 -0.48
C LYS A 83 -4.99 -21.08 0.66
N GLY A 84 -6.32 -21.11 0.62
CA GLY A 84 -7.21 -20.53 1.62
C GLY A 84 -7.47 -21.44 2.83
N PHE A 85 -7.56 -20.85 4.02
CA PHE A 85 -7.93 -21.51 5.26
C PHE A 85 -8.73 -20.58 6.16
N HIS A 86 -9.92 -20.99 6.61
CA HIS A 86 -10.64 -20.20 7.61
C HIS A 86 -9.90 -20.20 8.94
N MET A 87 -9.91 -19.06 9.63
CA MET A 87 -9.38 -18.90 10.98
C MET A 87 -9.95 -19.92 11.99
N LYS A 88 -11.26 -20.23 11.86
CA LYS A 88 -11.98 -21.25 12.65
C LYS A 88 -11.63 -22.69 12.28
N CYS A 89 -11.18 -22.93 11.05
CA CYS A 89 -10.83 -24.27 10.58
C CYS A 89 -9.42 -24.69 11.00
N LEU A 90 -8.58 -23.75 11.41
CA LEU A 90 -7.23 -24.01 11.91
C LEU A 90 -7.24 -24.57 13.34
N ARG A 91 -6.18 -25.31 13.68
CA ARG A 91 -5.95 -25.84 15.03
C ARG A 91 -4.52 -25.49 15.45
N PRO A 92 -4.32 -24.68 16.52
CA PRO A 92 -5.35 -23.99 17.32
C PRO A 92 -6.16 -22.97 16.50
N ILE A 93 -7.36 -22.64 16.97
CA ILE A 93 -8.25 -21.66 16.31
C ILE A 93 -7.59 -20.27 16.39
N LEU A 94 -7.58 -19.55 15.27
CA LEU A 94 -7.11 -18.17 15.25
C LEU A 94 -8.26 -17.21 15.59
N ALA A 95 -8.07 -16.40 16.62
CA ALA A 95 -9.07 -15.40 17.03
C ALA A 95 -8.93 -14.07 16.26
N ARG A 96 -7.77 -13.80 15.67
CA ARG A 96 -7.45 -12.57 14.94
C ARG A 96 -6.53 -12.87 13.76
N VAL A 97 -6.59 -12.03 12.72
CA VAL A 97 -5.67 -12.10 11.58
C VAL A 97 -4.24 -11.90 12.10
N PRO A 98 -3.30 -12.80 11.77
CA PRO A 98 -1.91 -12.70 12.21
C PRO A 98 -1.24 -11.45 11.63
N ILE A 99 -0.28 -10.88 12.36
CA ILE A 99 0.51 -9.74 11.91
C ILE A 99 1.66 -10.25 11.05
N GLY A 100 1.76 -9.76 9.82
CA GLY A 100 2.83 -10.15 8.89
C GLY A 100 2.49 -11.40 8.09
N SER A 101 3.52 -12.13 7.68
CA SER A 101 3.37 -13.30 6.82
C SER A 101 2.79 -14.50 7.56
N TRP A 102 1.80 -15.16 6.98
CA TRP A 102 1.20 -16.38 7.53
C TRP A 102 1.42 -17.58 6.60
N ILE A 103 1.89 -18.67 7.19
CA ILE A 103 2.21 -19.91 6.48
C ILE A 103 1.33 -21.03 7.01
N CYS A 104 0.67 -21.76 6.11
CA CYS A 104 -0.19 -22.87 6.53
C CYS A 104 0.60 -24.04 7.12
N PRO A 105 -0.04 -24.90 7.93
CA PRO A 105 0.64 -26.04 8.57
C PRO A 105 1.36 -26.95 7.57
N LYS A 106 0.75 -27.22 6.40
CA LYS A 106 1.36 -28.06 5.33
C LYS A 106 2.71 -27.48 4.88
N CYS A 107 2.75 -26.18 4.63
CA CYS A 107 3.95 -25.47 4.20
C CYS A 107 5.01 -25.36 5.31
N CYS A 108 4.59 -25.24 6.58
CA CYS A 108 5.50 -25.23 7.71
C CYS A 108 6.29 -26.55 7.82
N PHE A 109 5.59 -27.70 7.73
CA PHE A 109 6.24 -29.02 7.74
C PHE A 109 7.22 -29.22 6.58
N GLU A 110 6.86 -28.73 5.38
CA GLU A 110 7.74 -28.86 4.21
C GLU A 110 9.01 -28.00 4.35
N LEU A 111 8.88 -26.77 4.88
CA LEU A 111 10.01 -25.89 5.11
C LEU A 111 11.01 -26.46 6.12
N GLU A 112 10.53 -27.09 7.20
CA GLU A 112 11.40 -27.76 8.17
C GLU A 112 12.17 -28.92 7.54
N ARG A 113 11.51 -29.71 6.70
CA ARG A 113 12.15 -30.84 6.01
C ARG A 113 13.24 -30.41 5.03
N LEU A 114 13.07 -29.26 4.37
CA LEU A 114 14.06 -28.70 3.46
C LEU A 114 15.25 -28.09 4.19
N LYS A 115 15.05 -27.51 5.38
CA LYS A 115 16.14 -26.92 6.20
C LYS A 115 17.06 -27.97 6.84
N SER A 116 16.59 -29.20 6.98
CA SER A 116 17.34 -30.29 7.60
C SER A 116 18.20 -31.10 6.63
N LYS A 117 18.30 -30.65 5.37
CA LYS A 117 19.21 -31.17 4.34
C LYS A 117 20.28 -30.14 4.02
#